data_AF-A0A803XYW3-F1
#
_entry.id   AF-A0A803XYW3-F1
#
_cell.length_a   1.000
_cell.length_b   1.000
_cell.length_c   1.000
_cell.angle_alpha   90.00
_cell.angle_beta   90.00
_cell.angle_gamma   90.00
#
_symmetry.space_group_name_H-M   'P 1'
#
loop_
_entity.id
_entity.type
_entity.pdbx_description
1 polymer ?
#
loop_
_entity_poly.entity_id
_entity_poly.type
_entity_poly.pdbx_seq_one_letter_code
_entity_poly.pdbx_strand_id
1 'polypeptide(L)'
;MLRIGIFLLFLLCTARGSEVCYDRVGCFTDDIPWSGTAERPIYRLPWSPEQIGTQFFLYTKENSNNYQISAVNSATIGSSNFKTSRKTRFVVHGFIDEGEEGWPADLCKVRTTGKSCP
;
A
#
# COMPACT_ATOMS: atom_id res chain seq x y z
N MET A 1 -36.55 10.92 39.58
CA MET A 1 -36.86 11.14 38.16
C MET A 1 -35.70 11.80 37.39
N LEU A 2 -35.05 12.86 37.90
CA LEU A 2 -33.94 13.56 37.19
C LEU A 2 -32.56 12.84 37.19
N ARG A 3 -32.36 11.78 37.99
CA ARG A 3 -31.07 11.08 38.10
C ARG A 3 -30.87 9.93 37.10
N ILE A 4 -31.94 9.43 36.50
CA ILE A 4 -31.90 8.30 35.55
C ILE A 4 -31.48 8.78 34.15
N GLY A 5 -31.90 9.99 33.75
CA GLY A 5 -31.54 10.58 32.46
C GLY A 5 -30.06 10.94 32.33
N ILE A 6 -29.39 11.31 33.42
CA ILE A 6 -27.95 11.60 33.44
C ILE A 6 -27.13 10.30 33.24
N PHE A 7 -27.56 9.18 33.83
CA PHE A 7 -26.90 7.87 33.67
C PHE A 7 -26.99 7.32 32.24
N LEU A 8 -28.11 7.57 31.55
CA LEU A 8 -28.28 7.24 30.12
C LEU A 8 -27.42 8.12 29.21
N LEU A 9 -27.18 9.39 29.58
CA LEU A 9 -26.29 10.30 28.84
C LEU A 9 -24.80 9.91 28.99
N PHE A 10 -24.41 9.31 30.11
CA PHE A 10 -23.07 8.74 30.33
C PHE A 10 -22.83 7.39 29.62
N LEU A 11 -23.90 6.74 29.13
CA LEU A 11 -23.84 5.48 28.36
C LEU A 11 -23.73 5.69 26.84
N LEU A 12 -23.43 6.92 26.39
CA LEU A 12 -22.77 7.12 25.10
C LEU A 12 -21.31 6.68 25.24
N CYS A 13 -21.10 5.36 25.44
CA CYS A 13 -19.83 4.74 25.17
C CYS A 13 -19.52 4.99 23.70
N THR A 14 -18.66 5.96 23.41
CA THR A 14 -17.95 5.98 22.14
C THR A 14 -17.12 4.71 22.12
N ALA A 15 -17.66 3.63 21.55
CA ALA A 15 -16.87 2.44 21.24
C ALA A 15 -15.80 2.91 20.26
N ARG A 16 -14.61 3.21 20.77
CA ARG A 16 -13.45 3.54 19.95
C ARG A 16 -12.95 2.24 19.32
N GLY A 17 -12.68 2.32 18.02
CA GLY A 17 -11.98 1.31 17.27
C GLY A 17 -10.59 1.05 17.84
N SER A 18 -10.05 -0.10 17.46
CA SER A 18 -8.67 -0.47 17.74
C SER A 18 -7.71 0.32 16.85
N GLU A 19 -6.44 0.41 17.25
CA GLU A 19 -5.38 1.07 16.49
C GLU A 19 -4.12 0.21 16.48
N VAL A 20 -3.40 0.20 15.35
CA VAL A 20 -2.05 -0.37 15.22
C VAL A 20 -1.13 0.65 14.55
N CYS A 21 0.11 0.75 15.02
CA CYS A 21 1.12 1.65 14.47
C CYS A 21 2.30 0.85 13.93
N TYR A 22 2.78 1.24 12.74
CA TYR A 22 3.96 0.67 12.12
C TYR A 22 4.99 1.76 11.83
N ASP A 23 6.26 1.40 11.96
CA ASP A 23 7.36 2.29 11.65
C ASP A 23 7.27 2.81 10.20
N ARG A 24 7.64 4.07 10.00
CA ARG A 24 7.64 4.81 8.70
C ARG A 24 6.27 5.13 8.10
N VAL A 25 5.19 4.41 8.42
CA VAL A 25 3.86 4.60 7.81
C VAL A 25 2.77 5.09 8.77
N GLY A 26 3.04 5.10 10.07
CA GLY A 26 2.15 5.68 11.08
C GLY A 26 1.10 4.70 11.60
N CYS A 27 -0.01 5.24 12.10
CA CYS A 27 -1.06 4.49 12.77
C CYS A 27 -2.31 4.32 11.91
N PHE A 28 -2.96 3.17 12.06
CA PHE A 28 -4.18 2.78 11.37
C PHE A 28 -5.21 2.35 12.40
N THR A 29 -6.44 2.84 12.27
CA THR A 29 -7.56 2.44 13.10
C THR A 29 -8.63 1.72 12.29
N ASP A 30 -9.42 0.87 12.94
CA ASP A 30 -10.64 0.30 12.38
C ASP A 30 -11.90 1.11 12.74
N ASP A 31 -11.76 2.31 13.30
CA ASP A 31 -12.83 3.30 13.43
C ASP A 31 -13.50 3.60 12.07
N ILE A 32 -14.76 4.05 12.12
CA ILE A 32 -15.46 4.60 10.95
C ILE A 32 -14.62 5.75 10.37
N PRO A 33 -14.35 5.81 9.04
CA PRO A 33 -15.01 5.04 7.98
C PRO A 33 -14.25 3.77 7.52
N TRP A 34 -13.19 3.35 8.23
CA TRP A 34 -12.34 2.24 7.81
C TRP A 34 -12.98 0.88 8.03
N SER A 35 -13.83 0.75 9.05
CA SER A 35 -14.72 -0.39 9.29
C SER A 35 -16.04 0.06 9.93
N GLY A 36 -16.95 -0.88 10.17
CA GLY A 36 -18.24 -0.63 10.85
C GLY A 36 -19.29 0.10 10.00
N THR A 37 -19.02 0.35 8.71
CA THR A 37 -20.01 0.92 7.77
C THR A 37 -20.80 -0.20 7.06
N ALA A 38 -21.87 0.16 6.35
CA ALA A 38 -22.64 -0.80 5.56
C ALA A 38 -21.79 -1.47 4.47
N GLU A 39 -20.89 -0.72 3.85
CA GLU A 39 -19.98 -1.18 2.79
C GLU A 39 -18.76 -1.93 3.36
N ARG A 40 -18.39 -1.67 4.62
CA ARG A 40 -17.21 -2.21 5.30
C ARG A 40 -17.58 -2.74 6.70
N PRO A 41 -18.46 -3.76 6.80
CA PRO A 41 -19.06 -4.14 8.09
C PRO A 41 -18.10 -4.87 9.03
N ILE A 42 -17.01 -5.41 8.51
CA ILE A 42 -16.05 -6.20 9.29
C ILE A 42 -14.92 -5.29 9.80
N TYR A 43 -14.79 -5.19 11.11
CA TYR A 43 -13.65 -4.53 11.78
C TYR A 43 -12.36 -5.29 11.48
N ARG A 44 -11.44 -4.64 10.76
CA ARG A 44 -10.13 -5.19 10.46
C ARG A 44 -9.07 -4.09 10.42
N LEU A 45 -7.98 -4.35 11.12
CA LEU A 45 -6.73 -3.61 10.97
C LEU A 45 -5.87 -4.20 9.85
N PRO A 46 -5.03 -3.38 9.19
CA PRO A 46 -4.09 -3.87 8.19
C PRO A 46 -3.02 -4.78 8.80
N TRP A 47 -2.52 -5.73 8.00
CA TRP A 47 -1.33 -6.51 8.35
C TRP A 47 -0.07 -5.62 8.43
N SER A 48 0.97 -6.11 9.13
CA SER A 48 2.22 -5.35 9.25
C SER A 48 2.95 -5.25 7.91
N PRO A 49 3.79 -4.22 7.70
CA PRO A 49 4.61 -4.10 6.49
C PRO A 49 5.46 -5.35 6.20
N GLU A 50 5.96 -6.00 7.23
CA GLU A 50 6.76 -7.24 7.13
C GLU A 50 5.91 -8.41 6.66
N GLN A 51 4.65 -8.51 7.12
CA GLN A 51 3.72 -9.55 6.70
C GLN A 51 3.19 -9.33 5.28
N ILE A 52 2.97 -8.07 4.87
CA ILE A 52 2.59 -7.74 3.50
C ILE A 52 3.77 -7.98 2.54
N GLY A 53 5.01 -7.71 3.00
CA GLY A 53 6.21 -7.96 2.23
C GLY A 53 6.32 -7.12 0.96
N THR A 54 5.92 -5.84 1.00
CA THR A 54 5.92 -4.97 -0.18
C THR A 54 7.33 -4.82 -0.76
N GLN A 55 7.49 -5.16 -2.04
CA GLN A 55 8.72 -5.02 -2.81
C GLN A 55 8.56 -3.96 -3.91
N PHE A 56 9.66 -3.33 -4.34
CA PHE A 56 9.66 -2.42 -5.49
C PHE A 56 10.63 -2.91 -6.54
N PHE A 57 10.13 -3.09 -7.76
CA PHE A 57 10.89 -3.57 -8.91
C PHE A 57 11.11 -2.44 -9.91
N LEU A 58 12.34 -1.94 -10.03
CA LEU A 58 12.68 -0.90 -11.01
C LEU A 58 13.14 -1.49 -12.33
N TYR A 59 12.32 -1.29 -13.37
CA TYR A 59 12.70 -1.50 -14.76
C TYR A 59 13.03 -0.17 -15.43
N THR A 60 14.13 -0.13 -16.18
CA THR A 60 14.49 1.02 -17.01
C THR A 60 14.83 0.59 -18.43
N LYS A 61 15.09 1.54 -19.33
CA LYS A 61 15.56 1.20 -20.68
C LYS A 61 16.92 0.52 -20.66
N GLU A 62 17.73 0.86 -19.66
CA GLU A 62 19.07 0.32 -19.44
C GLU A 62 19.04 -1.09 -18.79
N ASN A 63 17.95 -1.46 -18.11
CA ASN A 63 17.74 -2.77 -17.50
C ASN A 63 16.27 -3.21 -17.63
N SER A 64 15.86 -3.62 -18.83
CA SER A 64 14.45 -4.02 -19.08
C SER A 64 14.11 -5.42 -18.58
N ASN A 65 15.10 -6.29 -18.39
CA ASN A 65 14.90 -7.71 -18.07
C ASN A 65 15.19 -8.06 -16.61
N ASN A 66 15.94 -7.21 -15.90
CA ASN A 66 16.32 -7.43 -14.51
C ASN A 66 15.93 -6.19 -13.71
N TYR A 67 15.15 -6.35 -12.66
CA TYR A 67 14.77 -5.24 -11.79
C TYR A 67 15.93 -4.82 -10.88
N GLN A 68 15.87 -3.58 -10.41
CA GLN A 68 16.78 -3.01 -9.40
C GLN A 68 15.94 -2.37 -8.28
N ILE A 69 16.57 -1.97 -7.17
CA ILE A 69 16.03 -1.28 -5.98
C ILE A 69 15.40 -2.16 -4.88
N SER A 70 15.44 -1.63 -3.64
CA SER A 70 14.83 -2.19 -2.43
C SER A 70 13.81 -1.20 -1.86
N ALA A 71 12.70 -1.72 -1.33
CA ALA A 71 11.69 -0.94 -0.59
C ALA A 71 12.23 -0.27 0.67
N VAL A 72 13.20 -0.95 1.31
CA VAL A 72 13.62 -0.63 2.66
C VAL A 72 14.84 0.29 2.64
N ASN A 73 15.76 0.07 1.69
CA ASN A 73 17.02 0.81 1.60
C ASN A 73 17.00 1.85 0.48
N SER A 74 16.78 3.12 0.83
CA SER A 74 16.77 4.24 -0.11
C SER A 74 18.10 4.47 -0.83
N ALA A 75 19.23 4.04 -0.26
CA ALA A 75 20.53 4.16 -0.91
C ALA A 75 20.59 3.34 -2.22
N THR A 76 19.77 2.30 -2.35
CA THR A 76 19.67 1.49 -3.57
C THR A 76 19.15 2.27 -4.77
N ILE A 77 18.43 3.39 -4.55
CA ILE A 77 17.99 4.28 -5.62
C ILE A 77 19.20 4.91 -6.31
N GLY A 78 20.17 5.39 -5.53
CA GLY A 78 21.38 6.05 -6.04
C GLY A 78 22.32 5.12 -6.80
N SER A 79 22.35 3.84 -6.46
CA SER A 79 23.14 2.81 -7.16
C SER A 79 22.42 2.13 -8.32
N SER A 80 21.17 2.52 -8.60
CA SER A 80 20.35 1.95 -9.68
C SER A 80 20.37 2.81 -10.95
N ASN A 81 19.71 2.34 -12.01
CA ASN A 81 19.48 3.12 -13.22
C ASN A 81 18.36 4.17 -13.11
N PHE A 82 17.89 4.48 -11.88
CA PHE A 82 16.89 5.52 -11.66
C PHE A 82 17.42 6.89 -12.12
N LYS A 83 16.58 7.64 -12.85
CA LYS A 83 16.93 8.97 -13.35
C LYS A 83 15.84 9.97 -12.99
N THR A 84 16.22 10.98 -12.20
CA THR A 84 15.34 12.08 -11.77
C THR A 84 14.83 12.93 -12.94
N SER A 85 15.53 12.92 -14.08
CA SER A 85 15.12 13.63 -15.31
C SER A 85 14.05 12.89 -16.13
N ARG A 86 13.66 11.67 -15.75
CA ARG A 86 12.66 10.86 -16.46
C ARG A 86 11.37 10.74 -15.65
N LYS A 87 10.25 10.57 -16.34
CA LYS A 87 8.97 10.26 -15.67
C LYS A 87 9.04 8.86 -15.05
N THR A 88 8.75 8.77 -13.76
CA THR A 88 8.54 7.51 -13.03
C THR A 88 7.07 7.10 -13.11
N ARG A 89 6.80 5.82 -13.34
CA ARG A 89 5.43 5.25 -13.38
C ARG A 89 5.40 4.02 -12.49
N PHE A 90 4.46 3.97 -11.56
CA PHE A 90 4.22 2.80 -10.72
C PHE A 90 3.17 1.92 -11.38
N VAL A 91 3.39 0.61 -11.34
CA VAL A 91 2.41 -0.41 -11.72
C VAL A 91 2.21 -1.26 -10.47
N VAL A 92 0.97 -1.34 -10.01
CA VAL A 92 0.59 -2.03 -8.77
C VAL A 92 -0.47 -3.06 -9.14
N HIS A 93 -0.19 -4.33 -8.84
CA HIS A 93 -1.11 -5.42 -9.12
C HIS A 93 -2.22 -5.51 -8.04
N GLY A 94 -3.16 -6.42 -8.24
CA GLY A 94 -4.32 -6.60 -7.36
C GLY A 94 -4.69 -8.06 -7.15
N PHE A 95 -5.82 -8.47 -7.72
CA PHE A 95 -6.42 -9.79 -7.49
C PHE A 95 -5.47 -10.97 -7.78
N ILE A 96 -5.09 -11.72 -6.73
CA ILE A 96 -4.29 -12.99 -6.73
C ILE A 96 -2.90 -12.88 -7.42
N ASP A 97 -2.57 -11.71 -7.95
CA ASP A 97 -1.45 -11.54 -8.85
C ASP A 97 -0.15 -11.22 -8.10
N GLU A 98 0.97 -11.33 -8.80
CA GLU A 98 2.31 -11.04 -8.29
C GLU A 98 2.97 -9.91 -9.10
N GLY A 99 3.85 -9.14 -8.46
CA GLY A 99 4.49 -7.99 -9.10
C GLY A 99 5.69 -8.33 -9.99
N GLU A 100 6.28 -9.51 -9.83
CA GLU A 100 7.56 -9.89 -10.47
C GLU A 100 7.40 -10.42 -11.90
N GLU A 101 6.24 -11.01 -12.20
CA GLU A 101 5.97 -11.70 -13.45
C GLU A 101 4.62 -11.29 -14.05
N GLY A 102 4.33 -11.74 -15.27
CA GLY A 102 3.07 -11.47 -15.94
C GLY A 102 2.87 -10.00 -16.35
N TRP A 103 1.61 -9.55 -16.34
CA TRP A 103 1.23 -8.27 -16.94
C TRP A 103 1.89 -7.03 -16.32
N PRO A 104 2.22 -6.95 -15.00
CA PRO A 104 2.90 -5.78 -14.45
C PRO A 104 4.30 -5.62 -15.04
N ALA A 105 5.07 -6.72 -15.09
CA ALA A 105 6.41 -6.75 -15.66
C ALA A 105 6.38 -6.53 -17.19
N ASP A 106 5.43 -7.15 -17.89
CA ASP A 106 5.30 -7.03 -19.34
C ASP A 106 4.93 -5.61 -19.77
N LEU A 107 4.05 -4.93 -19.03
CA LEU A 107 3.73 -3.53 -19.26
C LEU A 107 4.97 -2.63 -19.13
N CYS A 108 5.87 -2.95 -18.19
CA CYS A 108 7.14 -2.25 -18.01
C CYS A 108 8.10 -2.53 -19.18
N LYS A 109 8.20 -3.78 -19.63
CA LYS A 109 9.05 -4.18 -20.77
C LYS A 109 8.64 -3.53 -22.08
N VAL A 110 7.34 -3.45 -22.38
CA VAL A 110 6.83 -2.77 -23.58
C VAL A 110 7.25 -1.29 -23.58
N ARG A 111 7.10 -0.60 -22.45
CA ARG A 111 7.49 0.82 -22.35
C ARG A 111 9.00 1.06 -22.38
N THR A 112 9.79 0.12 -21.87
CA THR A 112 11.26 0.28 -21.78
C THR A 112 11.97 -0.12 -23.06
N THR A 113 11.48 -1.13 -23.79
CA THR A 113 12.08 -1.60 -25.05
C THR A 113 11.74 -0.73 -26.26
N GLY A 114 10.78 0.21 -26.13
CA GLY A 114 10.38 1.08 -27.23
C GLY A 114 9.73 0.34 -28.41
N LYS A 115 9.41 -0.95 -28.24
CA LYS A 115 8.61 -1.70 -29.20
C LYS A 115 7.18 -1.20 -29.11
N SER A 116 6.65 -0.65 -30.19
CA SER A 116 5.22 -0.43 -30.35
C SER A 116 4.50 -1.76 -30.13
N CYS A 117 3.40 -1.76 -29.35
CA CYS A 117 2.45 -2.87 -29.39
C CYS A 117 2.10 -3.17 -30.85
N PRO A 118 1.91 -4.45 -31.25
CA PRO A 118 1.20 -4.75 -32.48
C PRO A 118 -0.19 -4.09 -32.48
#